data_AF-A0A927HII4-F1
#
_entry.id   AF-A0A927HII4-F1
#
_cell.length_a   1.000
_cell.length_b   1.000
_cell.length_c   1.000
_cell.angle_alpha   90.00
_cell.angle_beta   90.00
_cell.angle_gamma   90.00
#
_symmetry.space_group_name_H-M   'P 1'
#
loop_
_entity.id
_entity.type
_entity.pdbx_description
1 polymer ?
#
loop_
_entity_poly.entity_id
_entity_poly.type
_entity_poly.pdbx_seq_one_letter_code
_entity_poly.pdbx_strand_id
1 'polypeptide(L)'
;MTTLRYICIGYFIALMIAASLNYIPGLTDDQGLAFGIFALDIFDDSLHVASALWALVSAVVSHKASRFFLLVFGALYLGDGVFGFFTGYGYLDLGIFTNANEGMSFTFLRLAANVPHLFLGGFALWAVWKLDRR
;
A
#
# COMPACT_ATOMS: atom_id res chain seq x y z
N MET A 1 -23.31 -4.68 -6.28
CA MET A 1 -21.92 -4.43 -6.73
C MET A 1 -21.21 -5.77 -6.91
N THR A 2 -20.20 -5.86 -7.77
CA THR A 2 -19.44 -7.10 -8.01
C THR A 2 -18.38 -7.31 -6.91
N THR A 3 -17.83 -8.52 -6.79
CA THR A 3 -16.82 -8.84 -5.78
C THR A 3 -15.62 -7.88 -5.82
N LEU A 4 -15.08 -7.59 -7.01
CA LEU A 4 -13.95 -6.65 -7.15
C LEU A 4 -14.28 -5.22 -6.68
N ARG A 5 -15.54 -4.79 -6.83
CA ARG A 5 -15.97 -3.46 -6.37
C ARG A 5 -16.00 -3.39 -4.84
N TYR A 6 -16.47 -4.44 -4.16
CA TYR A 6 -16.41 -4.51 -2.70
C TYR A 6 -14.96 -4.58 -2.20
N ILE A 7 -14.09 -5.31 -2.90
CA ILE A 7 -12.67 -5.34 -2.57
C ILE A 7 -12.08 -3.92 -2.67
N CYS A 8 -12.37 -3.16 -3.72
CA CYS A 8 -11.90 -1.77 -3.84
C CYS A 8 -12.39 -0.86 -2.70
N ILE A 9 -13.60 -1.07 -2.16
CA ILE A 9 -14.06 -0.36 -0.95
C ILE A 9 -13.19 -0.75 0.26
N GLY A 10 -12.82 -2.02 0.39
CA GLY A 10 -11.88 -2.47 1.42
C GLY A 10 -10.51 -1.78 1.30
N TYR A 11 -9.99 -1.63 0.09
CA TYR A 11 -8.74 -0.89 -0.15
C TYR A 11 -8.88 0.59 0.21
N PHE A 12 -9.99 1.24 -0.15
CA PHE A 12 -10.26 2.61 0.28
C PHE A 12 -10.18 2.75 1.81
N ILE A 13 -10.85 1.86 2.54
CA ILE A 13 -10.84 1.89 4.01
C ILE A 13 -9.43 1.65 4.56
N ALA A 14 -8.74 0.61 4.09
CA ALA A 14 -7.41 0.26 4.58
C ALA A 14 -6.39 1.38 4.34
N LEU A 15 -6.41 2.00 3.17
CA LEU A 15 -5.49 3.09 2.81
C LEU A 15 -5.81 4.38 3.57
N MET A 16 -7.09 4.69 3.80
CA MET A 16 -7.48 5.83 4.65
C MET A 16 -7.05 5.60 6.10
N ILE A 17 -7.16 4.36 6.61
CA ILE A 17 -6.65 4.02 7.95
C ILE A 17 -5.14 4.26 7.99
N ALA A 18 -4.38 3.74 7.02
CA ALA A 18 -2.93 3.91 6.95
C ALA A 18 -2.52 5.39 6.98
N ALA A 19 -3.11 6.22 6.10
CA ALA A 19 -2.88 7.66 6.06
C ALA A 19 -3.28 8.39 7.35
N SER A 20 -4.17 7.81 8.15
CA SER A 20 -4.64 8.43 9.40
C SER A 20 -3.76 8.08 10.61
N LEU A 21 -2.94 7.02 10.53
CA LEU A 21 -2.18 6.50 11.67
C LEU A 21 -1.29 7.55 12.33
N ASN A 22 -0.63 8.38 11.52
CA ASN A 22 0.23 9.48 11.96
C ASN A 22 -0.45 10.52 12.85
N TYR A 23 -1.77 10.62 12.75
CA TYR A 23 -2.57 11.65 13.42
C TYR A 23 -3.30 11.10 14.66
N ILE A 24 -3.10 9.82 15.01
CA ILE A 24 -3.68 9.20 16.20
C ILE A 24 -2.70 9.38 17.37
N PRO A 25 -3.09 10.10 18.44
CA PRO A 25 -2.23 10.28 19.61
C PRO A 25 -1.80 8.94 20.22
N GLY A 26 -0.50 8.78 20.46
CA GLY A 26 0.09 7.60 21.10
C GLY A 26 0.47 6.45 20.16
N LEU A 27 0.25 6.56 18.84
CA LEU A 27 0.74 5.57 17.86
C LEU A 27 2.10 5.93 17.26
N THR A 28 2.44 7.21 17.25
CA THR A 28 3.73 7.72 16.77
C THR A 28 4.66 7.91 17.97
N ASP A 29 5.88 7.40 17.85
CA ASP A 29 6.90 7.53 18.90
C ASP A 29 7.64 8.89 18.84
N ASP A 30 8.57 9.10 19.77
CA ASP A 30 9.38 10.31 19.87
C ASP A 30 10.28 10.55 18.64
N GLN A 31 10.47 9.56 17.77
CA GLN A 31 11.21 9.65 16.52
C GLN A 31 10.31 9.88 15.30
N GLY A 32 8.99 10.03 15.51
CA GLY A 32 8.04 10.23 14.43
C GLY A 32 7.64 8.94 13.71
N LEU A 33 7.95 7.76 14.27
CA LEU A 33 7.63 6.48 13.64
C LEU A 33 6.30 5.92 14.16
N ALA A 34 5.36 5.63 13.25
CA ALA A 34 4.15 4.90 13.62
C ALA A 34 4.50 3.44 13.94
N PHE A 35 4.07 2.99 15.13
CA PHE A 35 4.42 1.67 15.70
C PHE A 35 5.93 1.40 15.82
N GLY A 36 6.78 2.43 15.79
CA GLY A 36 8.24 2.28 15.75
C GLY A 36 8.79 1.70 14.44
N ILE A 37 7.98 1.67 13.37
CA ILE A 37 8.32 1.03 12.09
C ILE A 37 8.20 2.01 10.92
N PHE A 38 7.08 2.74 10.83
CA PHE A 38 6.75 3.49 9.62
C PHE A 38 7.08 4.98 9.79
N ALA A 39 8.04 5.45 9.01
CA ALA A 39 8.39 6.87 8.90
C ALA A 39 7.46 7.54 7.85
N LEU A 40 6.17 7.60 8.14
CA LEU A 40 5.20 8.18 7.21
C LEU A 40 5.34 9.71 7.24
N ASP A 41 5.66 10.31 6.10
CA ASP A 41 5.62 11.76 5.94
C ASP A 41 4.36 12.22 5.19
N ILE A 42 4.27 13.52 4.94
CA ILE A 42 3.13 14.10 4.20
C ILE A 42 3.03 13.57 2.76
N PHE A 43 4.15 13.18 2.15
CA PHE A 43 4.19 12.61 0.81
C PHE A 43 3.59 11.20 0.83
N ASP A 44 4.00 10.37 1.79
CA ASP A 44 3.42 9.03 1.98
C ASP A 44 1.93 9.11 2.27
N ASP A 45 1.51 9.97 3.21
CA ASP A 45 0.10 10.17 3.55
C ASP A 45 -0.71 10.60 2.30
N SER A 46 -0.16 11.51 1.51
CA SER A 46 -0.78 11.98 0.27
C SER A 46 -0.92 10.85 -0.76
N LEU A 47 0.09 9.99 -0.88
CA LEU A 47 0.06 8.85 -1.80
C LEU A 47 -0.98 7.81 -1.38
N HIS A 48 -1.12 7.57 -0.08
CA HIS A 48 -2.17 6.70 0.47
C HIS A 48 -3.56 7.27 0.21
N VAL A 49 -3.79 8.56 0.49
CA VAL A 49 -5.09 9.22 0.24
C VAL A 49 -5.43 9.22 -1.24
N ALA A 50 -4.49 9.55 -2.12
CA ALA A 50 -4.70 9.54 -3.57
C ALA A 50 -5.10 8.14 -4.06
N SER A 51 -4.39 7.10 -3.58
CA SER A 51 -4.68 5.71 -3.89
C SER A 51 -6.03 5.26 -3.33
N ALA A 52 -6.39 5.69 -2.12
CA ALA A 52 -7.68 5.40 -1.50
C ALA A 52 -8.84 5.98 -2.32
N LEU A 53 -8.73 7.25 -2.72
CA LEU A 53 -9.73 7.91 -3.56
C LEU A 53 -9.84 7.23 -4.92
N TRP A 54 -8.72 6.82 -5.52
CA TRP A 54 -8.75 6.04 -6.76
C TRP A 54 -9.46 4.69 -6.58
N ALA A 55 -9.24 3.99 -5.47
CA ALA A 55 -9.95 2.76 -5.13
C ALA A 55 -11.47 3.01 -5.00
N LEU A 56 -11.88 4.05 -4.28
CA LEU A 56 -13.28 4.41 -4.08
C LEU A 56 -13.96 4.78 -5.40
N VAL A 57 -13.34 5.65 -6.20
CA VAL A 57 -13.83 6.03 -7.53
C VAL A 57 -13.99 4.79 -8.41
N SER A 58 -12.98 3.91 -8.42
CA SER A 58 -13.01 2.66 -9.17
C SER A 58 -14.14 1.73 -8.71
N ALA A 59 -14.43 1.69 -7.41
CA ALA A 59 -15.52 0.92 -6.83
C ALA A 59 -16.90 1.46 -7.23
N VAL A 60 -17.10 2.78 -7.27
CA VAL A 60 -18.42 3.37 -7.59
C VAL A 60 -18.68 3.43 -9.09
N VAL A 61 -17.65 3.61 -9.92
CA VAL A 61 -17.79 3.77 -11.37
C VAL A 61 -18.17 2.46 -12.06
N SER A 62 -17.36 1.41 -11.99
CA SER A 62 -17.66 0.16 -12.70
C SER A 62 -16.80 -1.02 -12.27
N HIS A 63 -17.26 -2.24 -12.60
CA HIS A 63 -16.45 -3.45 -12.48
C HIS A 63 -15.11 -3.31 -13.24
N LYS A 64 -15.12 -2.78 -14.47
CA LYS A 64 -13.90 -2.63 -15.29
C LYS A 64 -12.89 -1.69 -14.64
N ALA A 65 -13.36 -0.59 -14.05
CA ALA A 65 -12.52 0.35 -13.31
C ALA A 65 -11.91 -0.31 -12.06
N SER A 66 -12.71 -1.02 -11.27
CA SER A 66 -12.23 -1.79 -10.10
C SER A 66 -11.15 -2.81 -10.47
N ARG A 67 -11.36 -3.57 -11.54
CA ARG A 67 -10.36 -4.52 -12.06
C ARG A 67 -9.07 -3.82 -12.46
N PHE A 68 -9.16 -2.68 -13.13
CA PHE A 68 -8.00 -1.91 -13.57
C PHE A 68 -7.20 -1.37 -12.37
N PHE A 69 -7.88 -0.78 -11.38
CA PHE A 69 -7.25 -0.34 -10.13
C PHE A 69 -6.50 -1.49 -9.46
N LEU A 70 -7.16 -2.62 -9.20
CA LEU A 70 -6.54 -3.76 -8.49
C LEU A 70 -5.33 -4.33 -9.24
N LEU A 71 -5.34 -4.32 -10.59
CA LEU A 71 -4.17 -4.75 -11.36
C LEU A 71 -3.00 -3.78 -11.22
N VAL A 72 -3.24 -2.49 -11.46
CA VAL A 72 -2.16 -1.50 -11.48
C VAL A 72 -1.65 -1.23 -10.08
N PHE A 73 -2.54 -0.92 -9.14
CA PHE A 73 -2.19 -0.77 -7.73
C PHE A 73 -1.53 -2.04 -7.21
N GLY A 74 -2.10 -3.21 -7.48
CA GLY A 74 -1.57 -4.49 -7.00
C GLY A 74 -0.14 -4.77 -7.46
N ALA A 75 0.15 -4.55 -8.74
CA ALA A 75 1.50 -4.72 -9.30
C ALA A 75 2.48 -3.71 -8.69
N LEU A 76 2.06 -2.46 -8.56
CA LEU A 76 2.89 -1.40 -7.99
C LEU A 76 3.21 -1.68 -6.51
N TYR A 77 2.20 -1.89 -5.67
CA TYR A 77 2.38 -2.20 -4.25
C TYR A 77 3.19 -3.47 -4.02
N LEU A 78 2.93 -4.54 -4.78
CA LEU A 78 3.69 -5.78 -4.63
C LEU A 78 5.16 -5.56 -5.02
N GLY A 79 5.40 -4.86 -6.14
CA GLY A 79 6.75 -4.49 -6.53
C GLY A 79 7.44 -3.71 -5.44
N ASP A 80 6.75 -2.71 -4.86
CA ASP A 80 7.34 -1.83 -3.85
C ASP A 80 7.79 -2.61 -2.61
N GLY A 81 6.95 -3.51 -2.11
CA GLY A 81 7.32 -4.39 -1.00
C GLY A 81 8.45 -5.37 -1.34
N VAL A 82 8.55 -5.83 -2.60
CA VAL A 82 9.67 -6.69 -3.04
C VAL A 82 10.97 -5.89 -3.06
N PHE A 83 10.98 -4.71 -3.68
CA PHE A 83 12.16 -3.85 -3.71
C PHE A 83 12.55 -3.43 -2.29
N GLY A 84 11.62 -2.91 -1.50
CA GLY A 84 11.86 -2.50 -0.13
C GLY A 84 12.43 -3.63 0.74
N PHE A 85 12.00 -4.89 0.54
CA PHE A 85 12.59 -6.03 1.23
C PHE A 85 14.05 -6.31 0.84
N PHE A 86 14.38 -6.23 -0.45
CA PHE A 86 15.70 -6.58 -0.99
C PHE A 86 16.72 -5.43 -1.01
N THR A 87 16.26 -4.17 -1.01
CA THR A 87 17.13 -2.99 -1.16
C THR A 87 16.99 -1.98 -0.04
N GLY A 88 15.90 -2.05 0.73
CA GLY A 88 15.65 -1.16 1.87
C GLY A 88 15.09 0.22 1.55
N TYR A 89 14.75 0.49 0.29
CA TYR A 89 14.04 1.71 -0.12
C TYR A 89 12.73 1.37 -0.82
N GLY A 90 11.72 2.22 -0.69
CA GLY A 90 10.55 2.21 -1.56
C GLY A 90 10.88 2.82 -2.92
N TYR A 91 10.09 2.51 -3.94
CA TYR A 91 10.11 3.28 -5.19
C TYR A 91 8.83 4.09 -5.38
N LEU A 92 7.74 3.73 -4.71
CA LEU A 92 6.50 4.48 -4.70
C LEU A 92 6.65 5.83 -3.98
N ASP A 93 7.46 5.84 -2.93
CA ASP A 93 7.88 7.03 -2.19
C ASP A 93 9.04 7.81 -2.87
N LEU A 94 9.47 7.37 -4.06
CA LEU A 94 10.67 7.84 -4.76
C LEU A 94 12.01 7.59 -4.02
N GLY A 95 11.99 6.77 -2.96
CA GLY A 95 13.14 6.40 -2.14
C GLY A 95 14.31 5.79 -2.94
N ILE A 96 14.01 5.13 -4.06
CA ILE A 96 15.01 4.60 -5.00
C ILE A 96 15.99 5.66 -5.53
N PHE A 97 15.61 6.94 -5.54
CA PHE A 97 16.45 8.04 -6.01
C PHE A 97 17.14 8.82 -4.89
N THR A 98 16.64 8.71 -3.66
CA THR A 98 17.07 9.55 -2.53
C THR A 98 17.80 8.77 -1.44
N ASN A 99 17.50 7.49 -1.28
CA ASN A 99 18.05 6.64 -0.23
C ASN A 99 19.18 5.75 -0.74
N ALA A 100 20.14 5.44 0.13
CA ALA A 100 21.15 4.45 -0.17
C ALA A 100 20.53 3.04 -0.19
N ASN A 101 21.06 2.16 -1.04
CA ASN A 101 20.70 0.75 -0.98
C ASN A 101 21.28 0.13 0.29
N GLU A 102 20.41 -0.39 1.16
CA GLU A 102 20.78 -1.03 2.43
C GLU A 102 20.99 -2.55 2.28
N GLY A 103 20.76 -3.09 1.09
CA GLY A 103 20.86 -4.50 0.77
C GLY A 103 19.73 -5.36 1.36
N MET A 104 19.84 -6.66 1.09
CA MET A 104 18.87 -7.65 1.55
C MET A 104 19.01 -7.86 3.07
N SER A 105 17.89 -7.78 3.78
CA SER A 105 17.86 -7.97 5.23
C SER A 105 16.67 -8.83 5.64
N PHE A 106 16.90 -9.76 6.57
CA PHE A 106 15.88 -10.65 7.14
C PHE A 106 15.47 -10.23 8.55
N THR A 107 15.75 -8.99 8.96
CA THR A 107 15.32 -8.50 10.27
C THR A 107 13.79 -8.44 10.35
N PHE A 108 13.27 -8.58 11.57
CA PHE A 108 11.84 -8.44 11.81
C PHE A 108 11.31 -7.08 11.33
N LEU A 109 12.05 -5.99 11.57
CA LEU A 109 11.67 -4.65 11.11
C LEU A 109 11.59 -4.56 9.58
N ARG A 110 12.57 -5.12 8.85
CA ARG A 110 12.54 -5.14 7.38
C ARG A 110 11.32 -5.90 6.88
N LEU A 111 11.03 -7.06 7.46
CA LEU A 111 9.84 -7.84 7.09
C LEU A 111 8.57 -7.05 7.41
N ALA A 112 8.43 -6.54 8.63
CA ALA A 112 7.24 -5.85 9.10
C ALA A 112 6.94 -4.58 8.28
N ALA A 113 7.96 -3.81 7.90
CA ALA A 113 7.81 -2.62 7.06
C ALA A 113 7.27 -2.94 5.65
N ASN A 114 7.61 -4.12 5.10
CA ASN A 114 7.25 -4.49 3.73
C ASN A 114 5.99 -5.39 3.64
N VAL A 115 5.57 -6.01 4.74
CA VAL A 115 4.38 -6.88 4.78
C VAL A 115 3.10 -6.18 4.27
N PRO A 116 2.78 -4.93 4.63
CA PRO A 116 1.60 -4.26 4.10
C PRO A 116 1.60 -4.18 2.57
N HIS A 117 2.74 -3.84 1.96
CA HIS A 117 2.90 -3.72 0.51
C HIS A 117 2.81 -5.08 -0.19
N LEU A 118 3.49 -6.09 0.33
CA LEU A 118 3.44 -7.46 -0.19
C LEU A 118 2.03 -8.06 -0.09
N PHE A 119 1.37 -7.89 1.05
CA PHE A 119 0.03 -8.43 1.29
C PHE A 119 -1.02 -7.73 0.44
N LEU A 120 -1.11 -6.40 0.49
CA LEU A 120 -2.09 -5.64 -0.29
C LEU A 120 -1.82 -5.76 -1.79
N GLY A 121 -0.55 -5.75 -2.22
CA GLY A 121 -0.19 -5.96 -3.62
C GLY A 121 -0.59 -7.35 -4.12
N GLY A 122 -0.16 -8.38 -3.40
CA GLY A 122 -0.44 -9.78 -3.72
C GLY A 122 -1.94 -10.11 -3.71
N PHE A 123 -2.67 -9.64 -2.70
CA PHE A 123 -4.11 -9.84 -2.61
C PHE A 123 -4.88 -9.19 -3.77
N ALA A 124 -4.48 -7.99 -4.21
CA ALA A 124 -5.12 -7.31 -5.33
C ALA A 124 -4.97 -8.10 -6.63
N LEU A 125 -3.76 -8.56 -6.94
CA LEU A 125 -3.47 -9.36 -8.12
C LEU A 125 -4.19 -10.72 -8.07
N TRP A 126 -4.17 -11.38 -6.91
CA TRP A 126 -4.90 -12.63 -6.70
C TRP A 126 -6.41 -12.45 -6.90
N ALA A 127 -6.98 -11.37 -6.36
CA ALA A 127 -8.41 -11.07 -6.50
C ALA A 127 -8.80 -10.91 -7.96
N VAL A 128 -8.00 -10.19 -8.76
CA VAL A 128 -8.27 -10.09 -10.20
C VAL A 128 -8.13 -11.43 -10.90
N TRP A 129 -7.12 -12.25 -10.56
CA TRP A 129 -6.93 -13.55 -11.19
C TRP A 129 -8.04 -14.56 -10.87
N LYS A 130 -8.56 -14.57 -9.65
CA LYS A 130 -9.50 -15.61 -9.17
C LYS A 130 -10.95 -15.18 -9.03
N LEU A 131 -11.19 -13.90 -8.71
CA LEU A 131 -12.51 -13.39 -8.33
C LEU A 131 -13.13 -12.45 -9.37
N ASP A 132 -12.45 -12.20 -10.48
CA ASP A 132 -12.99 -11.46 -11.63
C ASP A 132 -14.13 -12.26 -12.28
N ARG A 133 -15.35 -11.99 -11.83
CA ARG A 133 -16.60 -12.54 -12.34
C ARG A 133 -17.59 -11.38 -12.49
N ARG A 134 -18.14 -11.24 -13.68
CA ARG A 134 -19.07 -10.15 -14.03
C ARG A 134 -20.49 -10.45 -13.58
#